data_AF-A0A350CBC6-F1
#
_entry.id   AF-A0A350CBC6-F1
#
_cell.length_a   1.000
_cell.length_b   1.000
_cell.length_c   1.000
_cell.angle_alpha   90.00
_cell.angle_beta   90.00
_cell.angle_gamma   90.00
#
_symmetry.space_group_name_H-M   'P 1'
#
loop_
_entity.id
_entity.type
_entity.pdbx_description
1 polymer ?
#
loop_
_entity_poly.entity_id
_entity_poly.type
_entity_poly.pdbx_seq_one_letter_code
_entity_poly.pdbx_strand_id
1 'polypeptide(L)'
;MLKTARCRLLLPILLLIACTLPAAQAQQVAHAESGSGSWLIGLPPNCNGPPTKIYRSPQLQGPMPTNDWWSSLAWVPLSEPMYPHPLAVQTLPQGLQIAWPGPGITANQAAIFGHIGAPGSDLILGHSEVTDFPQAVVESFSDWFVTARMQQGQHSLLLTFGHGSPFVYAICEGGNPTISFTKPPQIETTDLPAHVVVVKSNNRRYALIAPTGSRWTGLDTQRFTAETSGTSWFTVASIPDDQPESLQLLLRYAGTHVVNSQVAWQYLPETNEVCTTFEVTTRIHEGTESGTLLCLYPHQWRHTSAPLTSLQYSSIRGPMKVLQG
;
A
#
# COMPACT_ATOMS: atom_id res chain seq x y z
N MET A 1 -17.57 -31.46 100.64
CA MET A 1 -17.62 -32.84 100.09
C MET A 1 -18.37 -32.78 98.77
N LEU A 2 -17.67 -32.84 97.64
CA LEU A 2 -17.99 -33.59 96.41
C LEU A 2 -17.08 -33.08 95.28
N LYS A 3 -16.27 -33.99 94.75
CA LYS A 3 -15.46 -33.84 93.52
C LYS A 3 -16.39 -33.99 92.32
N THR A 4 -16.19 -33.21 91.26
CA THR A 4 -16.76 -33.52 89.94
C THR A 4 -15.73 -33.30 88.83
N ALA A 5 -15.83 -34.22 87.87
CA ALA A 5 -14.80 -34.66 86.95
C ALA A 5 -14.61 -33.74 85.74
N ARG A 6 -13.39 -33.81 85.18
CA ARG A 6 -13.00 -33.23 83.89
C ARG A 6 -13.71 -33.96 82.75
N CYS A 7 -14.34 -33.21 81.86
CA CYS A 7 -14.73 -33.69 80.53
C CYS A 7 -14.07 -32.76 79.50
N ARG A 8 -13.05 -33.26 78.78
CA ARG A 8 -12.40 -32.53 77.67
C ARG A 8 -13.20 -32.81 76.40
N LEU A 9 -13.90 -31.81 75.88
CA LEU A 9 -14.49 -31.86 74.54
C LEU A 9 -13.40 -31.65 73.49
N LEU A 10 -13.22 -32.62 72.59
CA LEU A 10 -12.46 -32.49 71.36
C LEU A 10 -13.37 -31.84 70.30
N LEU A 11 -12.99 -30.66 69.83
CA LEU A 11 -13.66 -29.94 68.73
C LEU A 11 -13.03 -30.40 67.40
N PRO A 12 -13.79 -30.92 66.42
CA PRO A 12 -13.22 -31.24 65.12
C PRO A 12 -13.09 -29.94 64.31
N ILE A 13 -11.86 -29.62 63.89
CA ILE A 13 -11.58 -28.54 62.93
C ILE A 13 -11.99 -29.04 61.55
N LEU A 14 -13.10 -28.53 61.03
CA LEU A 14 -13.54 -28.78 59.66
C LEU A 14 -12.73 -27.87 58.73
N LEU A 15 -11.73 -28.42 58.04
CA LEU A 15 -10.95 -27.70 57.03
C LEU A 15 -11.81 -27.56 55.76
N LEU A 16 -12.41 -26.39 55.53
CA LEU A 16 -13.09 -26.07 54.27
C LEU A 16 -12.03 -25.87 53.18
N ILE A 17 -11.85 -26.88 52.32
CA ILE A 17 -11.12 -26.73 51.07
C ILE A 17 -12.04 -25.97 50.10
N ALA A 18 -11.81 -24.67 49.96
CA ALA A 18 -12.46 -23.88 48.92
C ALA A 18 -11.87 -24.30 47.56
N CYS A 19 -12.51 -25.25 46.89
CA CYS A 19 -12.28 -25.50 45.47
C CYS A 19 -12.74 -24.26 44.70
N THR A 20 -11.82 -23.36 44.40
CA THR A 20 -12.03 -22.31 43.39
C THR A 20 -12.07 -22.99 42.02
N LEU A 21 -13.27 -23.42 41.61
CA LEU A 21 -13.51 -23.75 40.21
C LEU A 21 -13.27 -22.47 39.40
N PRO A 22 -12.45 -22.49 38.33
CA PRO A 22 -12.32 -21.33 37.48
C PRO A 22 -13.71 -20.99 36.92
N ALA A 23 -14.18 -19.77 37.18
CA ALA A 23 -15.44 -19.31 36.63
C ALA A 23 -15.33 -19.36 35.11
N ALA A 24 -16.13 -20.22 34.48
CA ALA A 24 -16.30 -20.19 33.03
C ALA A 24 -16.83 -18.79 32.67
N GLN A 25 -16.02 -17.97 32.03
CA GLN A 25 -16.49 -16.69 31.49
C GLN A 25 -17.57 -17.01 30.46
N ALA A 26 -18.82 -16.63 30.78
CA ALA A 26 -19.93 -16.78 29.87
C ALA A 26 -19.61 -16.00 28.59
N GLN A 27 -19.76 -16.67 27.45
CA GLN A 27 -19.52 -16.04 26.16
C GLN A 27 -20.52 -14.91 25.96
N GLN A 28 -20.03 -13.72 25.60
CA GLN A 28 -20.90 -12.56 25.45
C GLN A 28 -21.75 -12.72 24.20
N VAL A 29 -23.07 -12.62 24.34
CA VAL A 29 -24.04 -12.69 23.24
C VAL A 29 -24.56 -11.29 22.97
N ALA A 30 -24.51 -10.85 21.72
CA ALA A 30 -25.19 -9.66 21.25
C ALA A 30 -26.48 -10.06 20.52
N HIS A 31 -27.54 -9.31 20.79
CA HIS A 31 -28.84 -9.54 20.16
C HIS A 31 -29.05 -8.55 19.01
N ALA A 32 -29.76 -8.99 17.98
CA ALA A 32 -30.13 -8.12 16.88
C ALA A 32 -31.02 -6.98 17.40
N GLU A 33 -30.81 -5.76 16.88
CA GLU A 33 -31.64 -4.60 17.22
C GLU A 33 -33.10 -4.78 16.77
N SER A 34 -33.33 -5.63 15.75
CA SER A 34 -34.67 -6.06 15.34
C SER A 34 -34.69 -7.55 14.98
N GLY A 35 -35.79 -8.24 15.32
CA GLY A 35 -35.97 -9.69 15.15
C GLY A 35 -35.46 -10.52 16.32
N SER A 36 -35.59 -11.85 16.22
CA SER A 36 -35.24 -12.80 17.31
C SER A 36 -33.81 -13.36 17.19
N GLY A 37 -32.95 -12.74 16.39
CA GLY A 37 -31.59 -13.21 16.11
C GLY A 37 -30.55 -12.77 17.15
N SER A 38 -29.40 -13.44 17.17
CA SER A 38 -28.24 -13.06 17.99
C SER A 38 -26.93 -13.54 17.36
N TRP A 39 -25.81 -12.96 17.80
CA TRP A 39 -24.45 -13.38 17.46
C TRP A 39 -23.55 -13.40 18.69
N LEU A 40 -22.52 -14.26 18.63
CA LEU A 40 -21.48 -14.31 19.65
C LEU A 40 -20.51 -13.15 19.46
N ILE A 41 -20.20 -12.45 20.55
CA ILE A 41 -19.05 -11.55 20.63
C ILE A 41 -17.84 -12.41 21.02
N GLY A 42 -16.88 -12.50 20.11
CA GLY A 42 -15.67 -13.29 20.28
C GLY A 42 -15.76 -14.69 19.68
N LEU A 43 -14.63 -15.39 19.73
CA LEU A 43 -14.44 -16.68 19.10
C LEU A 43 -15.08 -17.80 19.94
N PRO A 44 -15.92 -18.68 19.34
CA PRO A 44 -16.42 -19.86 20.04
C PRO A 44 -15.28 -20.77 20.52
N PRO A 45 -15.47 -21.50 21.63
CA PRO A 45 -14.49 -22.46 22.11
C PRO A 45 -14.06 -23.43 21.01
N ASN A 46 -12.75 -23.64 20.88
CA ASN A 46 -12.13 -24.52 19.88
C ASN A 46 -12.28 -24.08 18.41
N CYS A 47 -12.69 -22.84 18.14
CA CYS A 47 -12.59 -22.26 16.80
C CYS A 47 -11.26 -21.55 16.61
N ASN A 48 -10.82 -21.40 15.35
CA ASN A 48 -9.66 -20.59 14.96
C ASN A 48 -10.13 -19.24 14.44
N GLY A 49 -9.49 -18.18 14.89
CA GLY A 49 -9.74 -16.81 14.42
C GLY A 49 -8.75 -16.38 13.34
N PRO A 50 -8.95 -15.18 12.76
CA PRO A 50 -7.93 -14.56 11.91
C PRO A 50 -6.65 -14.25 12.71
N PRO A 51 -5.54 -13.93 12.02
CA PRO A 51 -4.32 -13.47 12.68
C PRO A 51 -4.61 -12.31 13.65
N THR A 52 -4.03 -12.36 14.85
CA THR A 52 -4.28 -11.37 15.90
C THR A 52 -3.47 -10.09 15.70
N LYS A 53 -2.29 -10.18 15.09
CA LYS A 53 -1.45 -9.03 14.76
C LYS A 53 -1.87 -8.45 13.42
N ILE A 54 -2.24 -7.17 13.43
CA ILE A 54 -2.53 -6.38 12.24
C ILE A 54 -1.44 -5.32 12.10
N TYR A 55 -0.80 -5.27 10.94
CA TYR A 55 0.25 -4.30 10.60
C TYR A 55 -0.40 -3.00 10.12
N ARG A 56 -0.87 -2.19 11.08
CA ARG A 56 -1.49 -0.89 10.82
C ARG A 56 -0.91 0.18 11.74
N SER A 57 -0.97 1.41 11.27
CA SER A 57 -0.65 2.59 12.04
C SER A 57 -1.60 2.73 13.24
N PRO A 58 -1.13 3.16 14.43
CA PRO A 58 -1.99 3.38 15.60
C PRO A 58 -3.13 4.37 15.36
N GLN A 59 -2.97 5.26 14.37
CA GLN A 59 -3.95 6.25 13.96
C GLN A 59 -5.12 5.64 13.19
N LEU A 60 -4.97 4.44 12.62
CA LEU A 60 -6.05 3.72 11.94
C LEU A 60 -6.94 2.99 12.95
N GLN A 61 -8.07 3.62 13.26
CA GLN A 61 -9.09 3.08 14.15
C GLN A 61 -10.20 2.38 13.35
N GLY A 62 -11.00 1.56 14.05
CA GLY A 62 -12.11 0.84 13.46
C GLY A 62 -11.72 -0.50 12.80
N PRO A 63 -12.69 -1.13 12.10
CA PRO A 63 -12.47 -2.37 11.37
C PRO A 63 -11.40 -2.20 10.29
N MET A 64 -10.47 -3.17 10.22
CA MET A 64 -9.47 -3.20 9.16
C MET A 64 -10.09 -3.78 7.88
N PRO A 65 -9.89 -3.15 6.70
CA PRO A 65 -10.26 -3.77 5.43
C PRO A 65 -9.57 -5.13 5.23
N THR A 66 -10.26 -6.01 4.52
CA THR A 66 -9.79 -7.35 4.16
C THR A 66 -10.15 -7.62 2.70
N ASN A 67 -9.63 -8.71 2.12
CA ASN A 67 -9.98 -9.16 0.77
C ASN A 67 -9.70 -8.14 -0.34
N ASP A 68 -8.76 -7.23 -0.11
CA ASP A 68 -8.31 -6.23 -1.05
C ASP A 68 -6.94 -6.58 -1.67
N TRP A 69 -6.60 -5.98 -2.82
CA TRP A 69 -5.38 -6.25 -3.61
C TRP A 69 -4.07 -5.95 -2.86
N TRP A 70 -4.15 -5.13 -1.81
CA TRP A 70 -3.03 -4.75 -0.94
C TRP A 70 -3.09 -5.41 0.45
N SER A 71 -4.02 -6.35 0.68
CA SER A 71 -4.27 -6.91 2.02
C SER A 71 -3.03 -7.48 2.69
N SER A 72 -2.09 -8.06 1.94
CA SER A 72 -0.88 -8.65 2.51
C SER A 72 -0.12 -7.65 3.42
N LEU A 73 -0.12 -6.35 3.08
CA LEU A 73 0.48 -5.28 3.87
C LEU A 73 -0.09 -5.17 5.31
N ALA A 74 -1.33 -5.63 5.52
CA ALA A 74 -1.97 -5.63 6.83
C ALA A 74 -1.72 -6.91 7.65
N TRP A 75 -1.30 -8.00 7.00
CA TRP A 75 -1.32 -9.35 7.58
C TRP A 75 0.05 -10.03 7.69
N VAL A 76 1.08 -9.53 7.01
CA VAL A 76 2.48 -9.97 7.15
C VAL A 76 3.40 -8.79 7.51
N PRO A 77 4.61 -9.01 8.07
CA PRO A 77 5.48 -7.91 8.51
C PRO A 77 5.84 -6.89 7.43
N LEU A 78 5.97 -7.35 6.19
CA LEU A 78 6.19 -6.49 5.03
C LEU A 78 4.98 -6.68 4.12
N SER A 79 5.18 -7.22 2.91
CA SER A 79 4.09 -7.59 2.04
C SER A 79 4.50 -8.73 1.12
N GLU A 80 3.50 -9.46 0.65
CA GLU A 80 3.61 -10.22 -0.59
C GLU A 80 3.56 -9.26 -1.80
N PRO A 81 3.88 -9.71 -3.03
CA PRO A 81 3.68 -8.91 -4.23
C PRO A 81 2.24 -8.39 -4.35
N MET A 82 2.10 -7.07 -4.53
CA MET A 82 0.85 -6.35 -4.77
C MET A 82 0.85 -5.81 -6.20
N TYR A 83 -0.32 -5.70 -6.82
CA TYR A 83 -0.43 -5.34 -8.24
C TYR A 83 -1.30 -4.09 -8.46
N PRO A 84 -0.84 -2.90 -8.00
CA PRO A 84 -1.47 -1.60 -8.31
C PRO A 84 -1.29 -1.26 -9.80
N HIS A 85 -1.95 -1.99 -10.69
CA HIS A 85 -1.71 -1.89 -12.13
C HIS A 85 -1.76 -0.44 -12.63
N PRO A 86 -0.88 -0.03 -13.56
CA PRO A 86 0.03 -0.88 -14.33
C PRO A 86 1.23 -1.45 -13.55
N LEU A 87 1.52 -0.92 -12.37
CA LEU A 87 2.65 -1.31 -11.56
C LEU A 87 2.42 -2.63 -10.80
N ALA A 88 3.52 -3.20 -10.33
CA ALA A 88 3.60 -4.22 -9.31
C ALA A 88 4.59 -3.74 -8.25
N VAL A 89 4.24 -3.90 -6.96
CA VAL A 89 5.05 -3.42 -5.85
C VAL A 89 5.15 -4.46 -4.73
N GLN A 90 6.24 -4.42 -3.98
CA GLN A 90 6.42 -5.26 -2.81
C GLN A 90 7.28 -4.53 -1.77
N THR A 91 6.83 -4.51 -0.51
CA THR A 91 7.67 -4.00 0.57
C THR A 91 8.73 -5.04 0.92
N LEU A 92 9.97 -4.59 0.97
CA LEU A 92 11.16 -5.35 1.31
C LEU A 92 11.88 -4.62 2.46
N PRO A 93 12.82 -5.26 3.17
CA PRO A 93 13.56 -4.54 4.21
C PRO A 93 14.28 -3.29 3.69
N GLN A 94 14.72 -3.30 2.43
CA GLN A 94 15.42 -2.16 1.81
C GLN A 94 14.50 -1.00 1.41
N GLY A 95 13.17 -1.18 1.42
CA GLY A 95 12.19 -0.21 0.94
C GLY A 95 11.11 -0.86 0.06
N LEU A 96 10.58 -0.11 -0.91
CA LEU A 96 9.56 -0.59 -1.84
C LEU A 96 10.18 -1.03 -3.16
N GLN A 97 10.10 -2.31 -3.49
CA GLN A 97 10.32 -2.79 -4.85
C GLN A 97 9.20 -2.27 -5.74
N ILE A 98 9.57 -1.72 -6.90
CA ILE A 98 8.63 -1.22 -7.92
C ILE A 98 9.02 -1.83 -9.25
N ALA A 99 8.03 -2.37 -9.95
CA ALA A 99 8.19 -2.92 -11.28
C ALA A 99 6.96 -2.58 -12.15
N TRP A 100 7.15 -2.55 -13.46
CA TRP A 100 6.07 -2.44 -14.44
C TRP A 100 6.08 -3.71 -15.30
N PRO A 101 5.23 -4.71 -14.98
CA PRO A 101 5.24 -5.99 -15.69
C PRO A 101 4.95 -5.90 -17.19
N GLY A 102 4.32 -4.82 -17.67
CA GLY A 102 3.75 -4.67 -19.02
C GLY A 102 4.60 -5.24 -20.16
N PRO A 103 5.86 -4.80 -20.37
CA PRO A 103 6.71 -5.29 -21.45
C PRO A 103 7.12 -6.77 -21.32
N GLY A 104 6.96 -7.38 -20.14
CA GLY A 104 7.33 -8.76 -19.84
C GLY A 104 6.13 -9.69 -19.65
N ILE A 105 4.92 -9.28 -20.03
CA ILE A 105 3.74 -10.15 -19.97
C ILE A 105 3.89 -11.27 -21.00
N THR A 106 3.70 -12.51 -20.56
CA THR A 106 3.74 -13.70 -21.41
C THR A 106 2.49 -14.53 -21.23
N ALA A 107 2.19 -15.42 -22.17
CA ALA A 107 1.07 -16.33 -22.08
C ALA A 107 1.44 -17.70 -22.64
N ASN A 108 0.84 -18.74 -22.08
CA ASN A 108 0.84 -20.08 -22.64
C ASN A 108 -0.57 -20.67 -22.56
N GLN A 109 -0.72 -21.96 -22.85
CA GLN A 109 -2.03 -22.62 -22.83
C GLN A 109 -2.68 -22.65 -21.43
N ALA A 110 -1.91 -22.52 -20.35
CA ALA A 110 -2.41 -22.63 -18.98
C ALA A 110 -2.80 -21.27 -18.40
N ALA A 111 -2.01 -20.22 -18.65
CA ALA A 111 -2.23 -18.91 -18.04
C ALA A 111 -1.52 -17.76 -18.77
N ILE A 112 -1.88 -16.55 -18.36
CA ILE A 112 -1.19 -15.30 -18.66
C ILE A 112 -0.37 -14.92 -17.41
N PHE A 113 0.88 -14.49 -17.61
CA PHE A 113 1.84 -14.22 -16.57
C PHE A 113 2.32 -12.77 -16.63
N GLY A 114 2.26 -12.07 -15.50
CA GLY A 114 2.80 -10.73 -15.31
C GLY A 114 3.37 -10.64 -13.91
N HIS A 115 4.69 -10.81 -13.78
CA HIS A 115 5.36 -10.92 -12.48
C HIS A 115 6.11 -9.66 -12.11
N ILE A 116 6.18 -9.37 -10.82
CA ILE A 116 7.01 -8.29 -10.25
C ILE A 116 8.53 -8.55 -10.46
N GLY A 117 8.93 -9.82 -10.57
CA GLY A 117 10.32 -10.22 -10.70
C GLY A 117 11.01 -10.45 -9.35
N ALA A 118 12.29 -10.84 -9.38
CA ALA A 118 13.09 -10.98 -8.16
C ALA A 118 13.32 -9.61 -7.50
N PRO A 119 13.57 -9.55 -6.18
CA PRO A 119 13.93 -8.31 -5.49
C PRO A 119 14.97 -7.47 -6.23
N GLY A 120 14.63 -6.21 -6.52
CA GLY A 120 15.50 -5.26 -7.23
C GLY A 120 15.70 -5.55 -8.72
N SER A 121 14.88 -6.41 -9.35
CA SER A 121 14.96 -6.67 -10.79
C SER A 121 14.74 -5.43 -11.65
N ASP A 122 13.91 -4.51 -11.16
CA ASP A 122 13.66 -3.22 -11.80
C ASP A 122 14.27 -2.10 -10.95
N LEU A 123 13.65 -1.75 -9.82
CA LEU A 123 14.20 -0.81 -8.84
C LEU A 123 13.59 -1.02 -7.45
N ILE A 124 14.30 -0.55 -6.42
CA ILE A 124 13.80 -0.42 -5.05
C ILE A 124 13.94 1.04 -4.61
N LEU A 125 12.82 1.65 -4.23
CA LEU A 125 12.76 2.95 -3.57
C LEU A 125 12.98 2.78 -2.06
N GLY A 126 14.08 3.31 -1.54
CA GLY A 126 14.48 3.18 -0.14
C GLY A 126 14.87 4.50 0.51
N HIS A 127 15.53 4.43 1.67
CA HIS A 127 15.95 5.58 2.48
C HIS A 127 17.49 5.63 2.61
N SER A 128 18.08 6.81 2.74
CA SER A 128 19.56 6.97 2.84
C SER A 128 20.12 6.42 4.15
N GLU A 129 19.45 6.71 5.26
CA GLU A 129 19.90 6.34 6.62
C GLU A 129 19.41 4.97 7.10
N VAL A 130 18.54 4.30 6.34
CA VAL A 130 17.97 3.00 6.74
C VAL A 130 18.05 2.02 5.59
N THR A 131 18.73 0.91 5.81
CA THR A 131 18.92 -0.17 4.84
C THR A 131 18.08 -1.41 5.13
N ASP A 132 17.52 -1.51 6.36
CA ASP A 132 16.77 -2.67 6.85
C ASP A 132 15.61 -2.22 7.74
N PHE A 133 14.44 -2.04 7.14
CA PHE A 133 13.18 -1.83 7.84
C PHE A 133 12.60 -3.17 8.30
N PRO A 134 12.29 -3.35 9.59
CA PRO A 134 11.80 -4.62 10.11
C PRO A 134 10.35 -4.93 9.71
N GLN A 135 9.59 -3.89 9.34
CA GLN A 135 8.19 -4.02 8.93
C GLN A 135 7.73 -2.81 8.10
N ALA A 136 6.63 -3.01 7.37
CA ALA A 136 5.78 -1.98 6.81
C ALA A 136 4.41 -2.07 7.47
N VAL A 137 3.72 -0.95 7.63
CA VAL A 137 2.34 -0.92 8.16
C VAL A 137 1.43 -0.13 7.22
N VAL A 138 0.15 -0.46 7.22
CA VAL A 138 -0.86 0.37 6.54
C VAL A 138 -0.99 1.68 7.31
N GLU A 139 -0.62 2.79 6.68
CA GLU A 139 -0.73 4.14 7.24
C GLU A 139 -2.11 4.74 7.00
N SER A 140 -2.57 4.63 5.76
CA SER A 140 -3.89 5.07 5.32
C SER A 140 -4.33 4.26 4.11
N PHE A 141 -5.62 4.26 3.85
CA PHE A 141 -6.20 3.68 2.65
C PHE A 141 -7.46 4.45 2.28
N SER A 142 -7.91 4.26 1.05
CA SER A 142 -9.15 4.77 0.49
C SER A 142 -9.67 3.74 -0.52
N ASP A 143 -10.68 4.05 -1.32
CA ASP A 143 -11.39 3.03 -2.10
C ASP A 143 -10.49 2.23 -3.07
N TRP A 144 -9.41 2.81 -3.61
CA TRP A 144 -8.44 2.06 -4.43
C TRP A 144 -6.98 2.49 -4.30
N PHE A 145 -6.64 3.31 -3.29
CA PHE A 145 -5.27 3.69 -2.93
C PHE A 145 -4.91 3.28 -1.50
N VAL A 146 -3.64 2.94 -1.28
CA VAL A 146 -3.08 2.62 0.04
C VAL A 146 -1.76 3.37 0.24
N THR A 147 -1.47 3.76 1.48
CA THR A 147 -0.18 4.28 1.91
C THR A 147 0.47 3.29 2.87
N ALA A 148 1.66 2.80 2.51
CA ALA A 148 2.51 2.02 3.40
C ALA A 148 3.48 2.95 4.16
N ARG A 149 3.62 2.75 5.47
CA ARG A 149 4.67 3.40 6.27
C ARG A 149 5.77 2.39 6.61
N MET A 150 7.01 2.74 6.32
CA MET A 150 8.21 2.06 6.79
C MET A 150 9.00 3.04 7.66
N GLN A 151 9.34 2.66 8.89
CA GLN A 151 9.94 3.61 9.85
C GLN A 151 10.93 2.94 10.80
N GLN A 152 12.04 3.63 11.07
CA GLN A 152 13.01 3.30 12.13
C GLN A 152 13.46 4.59 12.81
N GLY A 153 13.04 4.80 14.06
CA GLY A 153 13.29 6.05 14.77
C GLY A 153 12.65 7.25 14.07
N GLN A 154 13.46 8.25 13.72
CA GLN A 154 13.05 9.46 13.00
C GLN A 154 13.07 9.30 11.46
N HIS A 155 13.60 8.18 10.96
CA HIS A 155 13.73 7.92 9.53
C HIS A 155 12.48 7.20 9.04
N SER A 156 11.76 7.78 8.08
CA SER A 156 10.52 7.20 7.57
C SER A 156 10.32 7.35 6.07
N LEU A 157 9.61 6.39 5.49
CA LEU A 157 9.06 6.42 4.15
C LEU A 157 7.56 6.20 4.25
N LEU A 158 6.77 7.17 3.77
CA LEU A 158 5.36 6.96 3.41
C LEU A 158 5.30 6.74 1.91
N LEU A 159 4.65 5.65 1.49
CA LEU A 159 4.66 5.16 0.12
C LEU A 159 3.22 4.96 -0.34
N THR A 160 2.72 5.84 -1.20
CA THR A 160 1.34 5.83 -1.67
C THR A 160 1.25 5.33 -3.11
N PHE A 161 0.40 4.33 -3.33
CA PHE A 161 0.18 3.70 -4.63
C PHE A 161 -1.24 3.13 -4.69
N GLY A 162 -1.77 2.94 -5.90
CA GLY A 162 -3.15 2.51 -6.08
C GLY A 162 -3.41 1.93 -7.46
N HIS A 163 -4.52 1.19 -7.59
CA HIS A 163 -4.95 0.70 -8.89
C HIS A 163 -5.17 1.86 -9.86
N GLY A 164 -4.72 1.67 -11.10
CA GLY A 164 -4.84 2.67 -12.15
C GLY A 164 -3.89 3.85 -11.98
N SER A 165 -2.85 3.78 -11.15
CA SER A 165 -1.85 4.85 -11.06
C SER A 165 -0.54 4.45 -11.74
N PRO A 166 0.01 5.27 -12.66
CA PRO A 166 1.36 5.06 -13.19
C PRO A 166 2.44 5.52 -12.21
N PHE A 167 2.06 6.02 -11.02
CA PHE A 167 2.93 6.63 -10.04
C PHE A 167 3.03 5.80 -8.76
N VAL A 168 4.21 5.87 -8.13
CA VAL A 168 4.39 5.68 -6.69
C VAL A 168 4.83 7.00 -6.11
N TYR A 169 4.08 7.49 -5.15
CA TYR A 169 4.38 8.71 -4.41
C TYR A 169 5.09 8.37 -3.11
N ALA A 170 6.06 9.19 -2.71
CA ALA A 170 6.76 9.00 -1.45
C ALA A 170 6.93 10.31 -0.67
N ILE A 171 6.81 10.21 0.66
CA ILE A 171 7.27 11.21 1.61
C ILE A 171 8.40 10.58 2.42
N CYS A 172 9.58 11.16 2.35
CA CYS A 172 10.81 10.72 3.00
C CYS A 172 11.20 11.72 4.10
N GLU A 173 11.30 11.25 5.34
CA GLU A 173 11.67 12.07 6.49
C GLU A 173 12.91 11.52 7.20
N GLY A 174 13.76 12.41 7.72
CA GLY A 174 14.97 12.01 8.43
C GLY A 174 16.12 11.56 7.52
N GLY A 175 16.06 11.81 6.22
CA GLY A 175 17.12 11.46 5.26
C GLY A 175 16.69 11.76 3.83
N ASN A 176 17.30 11.07 2.88
CA ASN A 176 17.05 11.26 1.45
C ASN A 176 16.43 10.00 0.82
N PRO A 177 15.51 10.14 -0.16
CA PRO A 177 15.06 9.01 -0.95
C PRO A 177 16.22 8.43 -1.77
N THR A 178 16.26 7.10 -1.87
CA THR A 178 17.27 6.36 -2.64
C THR A 178 16.60 5.43 -3.63
N ILE A 179 17.23 5.21 -4.77
CA ILE A 179 16.80 4.22 -5.76
C ILE A 179 17.93 3.22 -5.93
N SER A 180 17.64 1.94 -5.72
CA SER A 180 18.63 0.88 -5.88
C SER A 180 18.23 -0.14 -6.92
N PHE A 181 19.25 -0.68 -7.60
CA PHE A 181 19.13 -1.62 -8.71
C PHE A 181 20.02 -2.83 -8.45
N THR A 182 19.67 -3.99 -9.01
CA THR A 182 20.57 -5.17 -8.97
C THR A 182 21.81 -5.02 -9.85
N LYS A 183 21.74 -4.16 -10.88
CA LYS A 183 22.83 -3.79 -11.79
C LYS A 183 22.66 -2.30 -12.15
N PRO A 184 23.74 -1.56 -12.46
CA PRO A 184 23.61 -0.16 -12.87
C PRO A 184 22.61 -0.04 -14.04
N PRO A 185 21.59 0.84 -13.93
CA PRO A 185 20.62 1.00 -15.00
C PRO A 185 21.25 1.79 -16.16
N GLN A 186 20.63 1.72 -17.34
CA GLN A 186 20.93 2.68 -18.39
C GLN A 186 20.25 4.01 -18.04
N ILE A 187 21.03 5.09 -17.88
CA ILE A 187 20.47 6.43 -17.75
C ILE A 187 20.24 7.01 -19.14
N GLU A 188 19.06 7.57 -19.36
CA GLU A 188 18.77 8.31 -20.59
C GLU A 188 19.30 9.73 -20.48
N THR A 189 20.26 10.05 -21.35
CA THR A 189 20.81 11.40 -21.46
C THR A 189 19.86 12.24 -22.31
N THR A 190 18.88 12.82 -21.64
CA THR A 190 17.94 13.80 -22.20
C THR A 190 18.19 15.16 -21.54
N ASP A 191 17.87 16.26 -22.23
CA ASP A 191 17.91 17.61 -21.67
C ASP A 191 16.74 17.79 -20.67
N LEU A 192 16.92 17.19 -19.49
CA LEU A 192 15.96 17.21 -18.39
C LEU A 192 16.48 18.08 -17.24
N PRO A 193 15.57 18.67 -16.45
CA PRO A 193 15.95 19.33 -15.21
C PRO A 193 16.75 18.40 -14.30
N ALA A 194 17.73 18.95 -13.57
CA ALA A 194 18.63 18.18 -12.71
C ALA A 194 17.95 17.37 -11.59
N HIS A 195 16.69 17.67 -11.25
CA HIS A 195 15.90 16.93 -10.26
C HIS A 195 15.21 15.67 -10.84
N VAL A 196 15.26 15.49 -12.17
CA VAL A 196 14.66 14.35 -12.88
C VAL A 196 15.76 13.45 -13.44
N VAL A 197 15.64 12.16 -13.22
CA VAL A 197 16.47 11.14 -13.87
C VAL A 197 15.56 10.12 -14.55
N VAL A 198 15.81 9.85 -15.82
CA VAL A 198 15.13 8.76 -16.54
C VAL A 198 16.06 7.58 -16.66
N VAL A 199 15.58 6.41 -16.23
CA VAL A 199 16.34 5.16 -16.25
C VAL A 199 15.62 4.11 -17.05
N LYS A 200 16.40 3.26 -17.73
CA LYS A 200 15.96 2.01 -18.30
C LYS A 200 16.58 0.85 -17.53
N SER A 201 15.74 0.01 -16.95
CA SER A 201 16.10 -1.19 -16.20
C SER A 201 15.22 -2.34 -16.67
N ASN A 202 15.82 -3.49 -16.99
CA ASN A 202 15.09 -4.69 -17.43
C ASN A 202 14.11 -4.43 -18.61
N ASN A 203 14.54 -3.62 -19.59
CA ASN A 203 13.74 -3.16 -20.73
C ASN A 203 12.46 -2.37 -20.36
N ARG A 204 12.42 -1.79 -19.17
CA ARG A 204 11.34 -0.93 -18.66
C ARG A 204 11.90 0.44 -18.32
N ARG A 205 11.10 1.48 -18.51
CA ARG A 205 11.54 2.88 -18.34
C ARG A 205 10.82 3.52 -17.17
N TYR A 206 11.57 4.30 -16.40
CA TYR A 206 11.07 4.99 -15.22
C TYR A 206 11.61 6.41 -15.18
N ALA A 207 10.75 7.36 -14.81
CA ALA A 207 11.17 8.67 -14.35
C ALA A 207 11.29 8.65 -12.82
N LEU A 208 12.40 9.18 -12.33
CA LEU A 208 12.73 9.39 -10.92
C LEU A 208 12.67 10.90 -10.69
N ILE A 209 11.65 11.37 -9.98
CA ILE A 209 11.35 12.79 -9.84
C ILE A 209 11.52 13.21 -8.38
N ALA A 210 12.51 14.05 -8.13
CA ALA A 210 12.71 14.75 -6.87
C ALA A 210 12.20 16.21 -6.96
N PRO A 211 12.06 16.93 -5.84
CA PRO A 211 11.67 18.33 -5.83
C PRO A 211 12.61 19.23 -6.64
N THR A 212 12.10 20.32 -7.22
CA THR A 212 12.96 21.27 -7.92
C THR A 212 14.06 21.80 -7.01
N GLY A 213 15.29 21.84 -7.53
CA GLY A 213 16.50 22.19 -6.77
C GLY A 213 17.23 20.98 -6.18
N SER A 214 16.63 19.78 -6.25
CA SER A 214 17.30 18.54 -5.83
C SER A 214 18.48 18.19 -6.73
N ARG A 215 19.41 17.41 -6.18
CA ARG A 215 20.56 16.86 -6.90
C ARG A 215 20.62 15.34 -6.75
N TRP A 216 21.20 14.68 -7.73
CA TRP A 216 21.40 13.25 -7.71
C TRP A 216 22.87 12.90 -7.54
N THR A 217 23.15 11.93 -6.67
CA THR A 217 24.47 11.33 -6.50
C THR A 217 24.43 9.83 -6.77
N GLY A 218 25.59 9.26 -7.13
CA GLY A 218 25.74 7.82 -7.38
C GLY A 218 25.17 7.32 -8.72
N LEU A 219 24.92 8.22 -9.69
CA LEU A 219 24.35 7.91 -11.01
C LEU A 219 25.16 6.88 -11.83
N ASP A 220 26.44 6.73 -11.54
CA ASP A 220 27.36 5.75 -12.13
C ASP A 220 27.36 4.40 -11.39
N THR A 221 26.51 4.23 -10.38
CA THR A 221 26.48 3.06 -9.49
C THR A 221 25.15 2.29 -9.56
N GLN A 222 24.94 1.36 -8.62
CA GLN A 222 23.67 0.65 -8.43
C GLN A 222 22.72 1.36 -7.46
N ARG A 223 23.14 2.45 -6.83
CA ARG A 223 22.36 3.15 -5.81
C ARG A 223 22.43 4.66 -6.01
N PHE A 224 21.29 5.24 -6.37
CA PHE A 224 21.13 6.67 -6.56
C PHE A 224 20.55 7.27 -5.30
N THR A 225 21.01 8.47 -4.93
CA THR A 225 20.44 9.24 -3.82
C THR A 225 19.97 10.59 -4.36
N ALA A 226 18.73 10.95 -4.06
CA ALA A 226 18.18 12.27 -4.38
C ALA A 226 18.30 13.17 -3.15
N GLU A 227 19.20 14.14 -3.21
CA GLU A 227 19.41 15.16 -2.18
C GLU A 227 18.33 16.24 -2.32
N THR A 228 17.28 16.15 -1.50
CA THR A 228 16.05 16.95 -1.67
C THR A 228 16.07 18.32 -1.01
N SER A 229 17.21 18.71 -0.43
CA SER A 229 17.42 20.01 0.25
C SER A 229 16.35 20.34 1.30
N GLY A 230 15.86 19.32 2.02
CA GLY A 230 14.89 19.47 3.10
C GLY A 230 13.41 19.34 2.69
N THR A 231 13.12 19.21 1.40
CA THR A 231 11.77 18.85 0.93
C THR A 231 11.59 17.34 1.00
N SER A 232 10.43 16.85 1.43
CA SER A 232 10.24 15.42 1.73
C SER A 232 9.64 14.59 0.60
N TRP A 233 9.06 15.20 -0.43
CA TRP A 233 8.33 14.44 -1.45
C TRP A 233 9.25 13.88 -2.54
N PHE A 234 8.87 12.74 -3.11
CA PHE A 234 9.53 12.08 -4.23
C PHE A 234 8.52 11.26 -5.03
N THR A 235 8.71 11.09 -6.34
CA THR A 235 7.80 10.32 -7.21
C THR A 235 8.59 9.40 -8.14
N VAL A 236 8.16 8.14 -8.24
CA VAL A 236 8.56 7.22 -9.32
C VAL A 236 7.40 7.09 -10.29
N ALA A 237 7.65 7.25 -11.58
CA ALA A 237 6.65 7.04 -12.62
C ALA A 237 7.15 5.99 -13.64
N SER A 238 6.33 5.00 -13.98
CA SER A 238 6.62 4.15 -15.16
C SER A 238 6.36 4.93 -16.45
N ILE A 239 7.19 4.74 -17.47
CA ILE A 239 7.04 5.38 -18.79
C ILE A 239 6.69 4.30 -19.82
N PRO A 240 5.55 4.39 -20.52
CA PRO A 240 5.06 3.30 -21.35
C PRO A 240 5.75 3.17 -22.71
N ASP A 241 6.34 4.26 -23.21
CA ASP A 241 6.89 4.37 -24.57
C ASP A 241 7.97 5.45 -24.64
N ASP A 242 8.72 5.46 -25.75
CA ASP A 242 9.85 6.37 -26.02
C ASP A 242 9.43 7.77 -26.53
N GLN A 243 8.16 8.14 -26.42
CA GLN A 243 7.70 9.47 -26.86
C GLN A 243 8.01 10.54 -25.81
N PRO A 244 8.64 11.67 -26.19
CA PRO A 244 8.90 12.78 -25.26
C PRO A 244 7.63 13.34 -24.60
N GLU A 245 6.51 13.35 -25.31
CA GLU A 245 5.21 13.83 -24.83
C GLU A 245 4.70 13.00 -23.65
N SER A 246 4.97 11.68 -23.66
CA SER A 246 4.61 10.78 -22.56
C SER A 246 5.35 11.14 -21.29
N LEU A 247 6.66 11.39 -21.39
CA LEU A 247 7.47 11.84 -20.26
C LEU A 247 6.99 13.22 -19.77
N GLN A 248 6.80 14.18 -20.67
CA GLN A 248 6.34 15.52 -20.29
C GLN A 248 4.99 15.50 -19.56
N LEU A 249 4.05 14.66 -19.99
CA LEU A 249 2.77 14.50 -19.32
C LEU A 249 2.92 13.90 -17.92
N LEU A 250 3.80 12.89 -17.75
CA LEU A 250 4.08 12.33 -16.43
C LEU A 250 4.74 13.35 -15.49
N LEU A 251 5.73 14.11 -16.00
CA LEU A 251 6.43 15.15 -15.23
C LEU A 251 5.47 16.25 -14.77
N ARG A 252 4.50 16.63 -15.60
CA ARG A 252 3.48 17.63 -15.26
C ARG A 252 2.70 17.28 -13.97
N TYR A 253 2.42 16.01 -13.73
CA TYR A 253 1.64 15.54 -12.58
C TYR A 253 2.47 14.91 -11.47
N ALA A 254 3.81 14.85 -11.61
CA ALA A 254 4.68 14.15 -10.65
C ALA A 254 4.72 14.81 -9.26
N GLY A 255 4.50 16.13 -9.18
CA GLY A 255 4.44 16.90 -7.93
C GLY A 255 3.06 16.91 -7.24
N THR A 256 2.08 16.20 -7.78
CA THR A 256 0.69 16.19 -7.29
C THR A 256 0.33 14.78 -6.81
N HIS A 257 0.42 14.55 -5.50
CA HIS A 257 0.28 13.23 -4.89
C HIS A 257 -1.17 12.91 -4.57
N VAL A 258 -1.66 11.73 -4.96
CA VAL A 258 -3.00 11.28 -4.55
C VAL A 258 -3.00 10.98 -3.05
N VAL A 259 -3.94 11.57 -2.32
CA VAL A 259 -4.10 11.40 -0.86
C VAL A 259 -5.42 10.74 -0.47
N ASN A 260 -6.39 10.68 -1.38
CA ASN A 260 -7.66 9.98 -1.17
C ASN A 260 -8.26 9.55 -2.51
N SER A 261 -9.12 8.53 -2.47
CA SER A 261 -9.91 8.06 -3.60
C SER A 261 -11.31 7.61 -3.15
N GLN A 262 -12.34 7.95 -3.94
CA GLN A 262 -13.72 7.63 -3.61
C GLN A 262 -14.52 7.19 -4.84
N VAL A 263 -15.25 6.09 -4.71
CA VAL A 263 -16.22 5.58 -5.67
C VAL A 263 -17.61 5.96 -5.18
N ALA A 264 -18.33 6.73 -5.98
CA ALA A 264 -19.76 6.92 -5.82
C ALA A 264 -20.49 6.21 -6.95
N TRP A 265 -21.66 5.65 -6.67
CA TRP A 265 -22.50 5.05 -7.71
C TRP A 265 -23.97 5.33 -7.47
N GLN A 266 -24.73 5.35 -8.57
CA GLN A 266 -26.18 5.47 -8.56
C GLN A 266 -26.79 4.55 -9.61
N TYR A 267 -27.87 3.85 -9.23
CA TYR A 267 -28.73 3.17 -10.18
C TYR A 267 -29.75 4.17 -10.74
N LEU A 268 -29.88 4.20 -12.06
CA LEU A 268 -30.81 5.03 -12.82
C LEU A 268 -31.92 4.13 -13.40
N PRO A 269 -33.07 3.96 -12.72
CA PRO A 269 -34.15 3.09 -13.17
C PRO A 269 -34.69 3.44 -14.55
N GLU A 270 -34.73 4.73 -14.89
CA GLU A 270 -35.28 5.23 -16.17
C GLU A 270 -34.49 4.74 -17.39
N THR A 271 -33.18 4.49 -17.23
CA THR A 271 -32.30 3.99 -18.29
C THR A 271 -31.76 2.58 -18.03
N ASN A 272 -32.06 1.99 -16.87
CA ASN A 272 -31.47 0.73 -16.37
C ASN A 272 -29.93 0.77 -16.29
N GLU A 273 -29.36 1.92 -15.98
CA GLU A 273 -27.92 2.13 -15.92
C GLU A 273 -27.43 2.20 -14.47
N VAL A 274 -26.19 1.77 -14.24
CA VAL A 274 -25.44 2.09 -13.03
C VAL A 274 -24.35 3.08 -13.42
N CYS A 275 -24.48 4.33 -12.97
CA CYS A 275 -23.46 5.35 -13.17
C CYS A 275 -22.49 5.30 -11.99
N THR A 276 -21.19 5.16 -12.27
CA THR A 276 -20.14 5.13 -11.26
C THR A 276 -19.16 6.27 -11.50
N THR A 277 -18.91 7.08 -10.48
CA THR A 277 -17.96 8.19 -10.49
C THR A 277 -16.76 7.80 -9.64
N PHE A 278 -15.57 7.92 -10.23
CA PHE A 278 -14.28 7.73 -9.55
C PHE A 278 -13.66 9.11 -9.35
N GLU A 279 -13.49 9.50 -8.09
CA GLU A 279 -12.85 10.76 -7.72
C GLU A 279 -11.55 10.51 -6.94
N VAL A 280 -10.52 11.30 -7.24
CA VAL A 280 -9.29 11.34 -6.45
C VAL A 280 -9.11 12.72 -5.85
N THR A 281 -8.64 12.76 -4.61
CA THR A 281 -8.17 14.00 -3.99
C THR A 281 -6.66 13.98 -4.00
N THR A 282 -6.05 15.10 -4.39
CA THR A 282 -4.60 15.23 -4.47
C THR A 282 -4.07 16.29 -3.49
N ARG A 283 -2.78 16.23 -3.22
CA ARG A 283 -1.99 17.25 -2.55
C ARG A 283 -0.92 17.74 -3.51
N ILE A 284 -0.92 19.05 -3.77
CA ILE A 284 0.09 19.70 -4.58
C ILE A 284 1.32 19.95 -3.70
N HIS A 285 2.42 19.29 -4.04
CA HIS A 285 3.73 19.53 -3.42
C HIS A 285 4.58 20.50 -4.27
N GLU A 286 4.43 20.45 -5.58
CA GLU A 286 5.09 21.35 -6.52
C GLU A 286 4.26 21.51 -7.80
N GLY A 287 4.37 22.67 -8.46
CA GLY A 287 3.61 22.99 -9.67
C GLY A 287 2.24 23.59 -9.36
N THR A 288 1.37 23.62 -10.37
CA THR A 288 0.03 24.24 -10.30
C THR A 288 -1.10 23.27 -10.63
N GLU A 289 -0.77 22.04 -11.00
CA GLU A 289 -1.75 21.02 -11.38
C GLU A 289 -2.43 20.41 -10.16
N SER A 290 -3.76 20.29 -10.19
CA SER A 290 -4.54 19.68 -9.11
C SER A 290 -5.04 18.26 -9.42
N GLY A 291 -4.90 17.80 -10.67
CA GLY A 291 -5.31 16.46 -11.10
C GLY A 291 -4.20 15.41 -10.97
N THR A 292 -4.43 14.25 -11.57
CA THR A 292 -3.43 13.19 -11.76
C THR A 292 -3.64 12.49 -13.11
N LEU A 293 -2.92 11.39 -13.34
CA LEU A 293 -3.14 10.49 -14.45
C LEU A 293 -3.72 9.18 -13.92
N LEU A 294 -4.86 8.77 -14.48
CA LEU A 294 -5.52 7.52 -14.15
C LEU A 294 -5.46 6.57 -15.36
N CYS A 295 -4.84 5.41 -15.18
CA CYS A 295 -4.84 4.29 -16.10
C CYS A 295 -6.14 3.49 -15.93
N LEU A 296 -7.08 3.67 -16.85
CA LEU A 296 -8.37 3.00 -16.82
C LEU A 296 -8.23 1.56 -17.34
N TYR A 297 -8.85 0.60 -16.66
CA TYR A 297 -8.98 -0.76 -17.17
C TYR A 297 -9.92 -0.83 -18.38
N PRO A 298 -9.89 -1.92 -19.18
CA PRO A 298 -10.79 -2.09 -20.31
C PRO A 298 -12.28 -2.04 -20.00
N HIS A 299 -12.71 -2.39 -18.80
CA HIS A 299 -14.12 -2.25 -18.40
C HIS A 299 -14.50 -0.81 -18.02
N GLN A 300 -13.52 0.08 -17.79
CA GLN A 300 -13.75 1.49 -17.50
C GLN A 300 -13.70 2.31 -18.79
N TRP A 301 -12.61 2.21 -19.57
CA TRP A 301 -12.45 3.08 -20.74
C TRP A 301 -13.42 2.75 -21.89
N ARG A 302 -14.02 1.56 -21.92
CA ARG A 302 -15.09 1.23 -22.88
C ARG A 302 -16.43 1.89 -22.54
N HIS A 303 -16.59 2.35 -21.31
CA HIS A 303 -17.85 2.85 -20.75
C HIS A 303 -17.75 4.28 -20.22
N THR A 304 -16.65 4.98 -20.51
CA THR A 304 -16.49 6.40 -20.18
C THR A 304 -16.67 7.26 -21.42
N SER A 305 -17.25 8.45 -21.23
CA SER A 305 -17.28 9.52 -22.22
C SER A 305 -16.12 10.51 -22.05
N ALA A 306 -15.35 10.39 -20.96
CA ALA A 306 -14.24 11.29 -20.68
C ALA A 306 -13.13 11.15 -21.75
N PRO A 307 -12.49 12.26 -22.16
CA PRO A 307 -11.40 12.21 -23.12
C PRO A 307 -10.20 11.44 -22.55
N LEU A 308 -9.60 10.61 -23.40
CA LEU A 308 -8.41 9.83 -23.06
C LEU A 308 -7.21 10.41 -23.81
N THR A 309 -6.05 10.37 -23.17
CA THR A 309 -4.77 10.75 -23.77
C THR A 309 -4.29 9.67 -24.75
N SER A 310 -3.19 9.93 -25.46
CA SER A 310 -2.52 8.93 -26.29
C SER A 310 -1.75 7.87 -25.49
N LEU A 311 -1.47 8.11 -24.20
CA LEU A 311 -0.73 7.17 -23.36
C LEU A 311 -1.56 5.91 -23.08
N GLN A 312 -0.88 4.77 -23.13
CA GLN A 312 -1.45 3.49 -22.76
C GLN A 312 -0.41 2.60 -22.08
N TYR A 313 -0.84 1.81 -21.11
CA TYR A 313 -0.01 0.82 -20.45
C TYR A 313 -0.50 -0.59 -20.77
N SER A 314 0.41 -1.47 -21.14
CA SER A 314 0.12 -2.91 -21.17
C SER A 314 -0.01 -3.46 -19.74
N SER A 315 -1.08 -4.22 -19.50
CA SER A 315 -1.32 -4.91 -18.24
C SER A 315 -1.84 -6.34 -18.47
N ILE A 316 -1.83 -7.16 -17.43
CA ILE A 316 -2.38 -8.52 -17.46
C ILE A 316 -3.89 -8.52 -17.78
N ARG A 317 -4.57 -7.39 -17.55
CA ARG A 317 -5.99 -7.18 -17.81
C ARG A 317 -6.26 -6.56 -19.18
N GLY A 318 -5.24 -6.46 -20.04
CA GLY A 318 -5.30 -5.78 -21.34
C GLY A 318 -4.80 -4.33 -21.29
N PRO A 319 -4.96 -3.57 -22.39
CA PRO A 319 -4.46 -2.20 -22.46
C PRO A 319 -5.22 -1.29 -21.51
N MET A 320 -4.48 -0.57 -20.66
CA MET A 320 -5.01 0.47 -19.78
C MET A 320 -4.80 1.83 -20.44
N LYS A 321 -5.89 2.53 -20.76
CA LYS A 321 -5.83 3.86 -21.40
C LYS A 321 -5.77 4.95 -20.34
N VAL A 322 -5.00 5.99 -20.60
CA VAL A 322 -4.77 7.04 -19.59
C VAL A 322 -5.75 8.18 -19.75
N LEU A 323 -6.48 8.47 -18.68
CA LEU A 323 -7.26 9.68 -18.47
C LEU A 323 -6.41 10.69 -17.69
N GLN A 324 -6.52 11.96 -18.06
CA GLN A 324 -5.96 13.10 -17.33
C GLN A 324 -7.10 13.81 -16.62
N GLY A 325 -6.99 14.02 -15.30
CA GLY A 325 -8.05 14.63 -14.50
C GLY A 325 -7.73 14.71 -13.02
#